data_AF-A0A327TJM5-F1
#
_entry.id   AF-A0A327TJM5-F1
#
_cell.length_a   1.000
_cell.length_b   1.000
_cell.length_c   1.000
_cell.angle_alpha   90.00
_cell.angle_beta   90.00
_cell.angle_gamma   90.00
#
_symmetry.space_group_name_H-M   'P 1'
#
loop_
_entity.id
_entity.type
_entity.pdbx_description
1 polymer ?
#
loop_
_entity_poly.entity_id
_entity_poly.type
_entity_poly.pdbx_seq_one_letter_code
_entity_poly.pdbx_strand_id
1 'polypeptide(L)'
;MGLPIRSRRRAGAVATALCALAAGTLYATAAPSHGAELYGSLHAVSGNVAFPAEATPTSRTPDIAVRKTAPTLDGQYWHGSWGTSFGSAPAVPQSPDWSRQTLRMTVRPHTRGTTARFRFSNTFSPDPVTLGHVTVATQQSGATPTQPPVSLTFGGARGTTVAAGAETVSDPVAFPVSADKSLLVSVYLPGPVKVAPTHPYALSTSYTSARLAGDHTTDTGAAAFPGSFRFWTLLSGVDVATASDIGTTVVLGDSQTDGAHSTPDANKRWPDLYAQDVNHDSQTTGVVNAGLSGNRLLTDRTDASGPSALSRLDRDVFGQTGVRTLVLYEGVNDIALDNASASAVEQGIRSIAARARARGIRVVVATIPPFAGYPAYTDAKETVRQQVNAYIRTTSDVDGRTDFDLATRDTDMPDRLLAAYCTAGDDHLHFNDAGTKKLADTLAAGLGAPSVNMSQTASADFNGDGRADIIARHDATGDLRMWLRRADGTFAPAVTVTGGWRPFSQTAAADFTGDGKADIVARDGAGNLKMWAHRRA
;
A
#
# COMPACT_ATOMS: atom_id res chain seq x y z
N MET A 1 4.55 -15.81 -55.73
CA MET A 1 5.47 -15.83 -56.89
C MET A 1 5.62 -14.42 -57.44
N GLY A 2 6.86 -13.90 -57.49
CA GLY A 2 7.34 -12.95 -58.51
C GLY A 2 6.95 -11.47 -58.48
N LEU A 3 7.82 -10.63 -57.89
CA LEU A 3 8.03 -9.19 -58.18
C LEU A 3 8.48 -8.95 -59.65
N PRO A 4 8.38 -7.73 -60.23
CA PRO A 4 9.46 -6.71 -60.17
C PRO A 4 9.01 -5.22 -60.17
N ILE A 5 9.56 -4.32 -59.33
CA ILE A 5 10.70 -3.36 -59.48
C ILE A 5 10.68 -2.45 -60.76
N ARG A 6 10.54 -1.11 -60.59
CA ARG A 6 11.57 -0.05 -60.86
C ARG A 6 11.08 1.42 -60.82
N SER A 7 11.71 2.17 -59.91
CA SER A 7 12.23 3.56 -59.93
C SER A 7 11.82 4.60 -61.01
N ARG A 8 11.66 5.86 -60.58
CA ARG A 8 12.32 7.05 -61.15
C ARG A 8 12.39 8.22 -60.16
N ARG A 9 13.60 8.78 -59.99
CA ARG A 9 13.91 10.09 -59.39
C ARG A 9 13.72 11.20 -60.43
N ARG A 10 13.45 12.44 -59.99
CA ARG A 10 14.14 13.67 -60.48
C ARG A 10 13.99 14.84 -59.50
N ALA A 11 15.00 15.69 -59.52
CA ALA A 11 15.32 16.77 -58.60
C ALA A 11 15.13 18.16 -59.25
N GLY A 12 15.22 19.21 -58.42
CA GLY A 12 15.37 20.64 -58.79
C GLY A 12 14.53 21.53 -57.86
N ALA A 13 14.95 22.68 -57.34
CA ALA A 13 16.19 23.43 -57.38
C ALA A 13 16.16 24.46 -56.22
N VAL A 14 17.33 25.04 -55.92
CA VAL A 14 17.64 26.00 -54.85
C VAL A 14 17.39 27.45 -55.32
N ALA A 15 16.98 28.34 -54.41
CA ALA A 15 17.31 29.77 -54.45
C ALA A 15 17.40 30.35 -53.02
N THR A 16 18.36 31.25 -52.83
CA THR A 16 18.94 31.73 -51.56
C THR A 16 18.63 33.22 -51.32
N ALA A 17 18.88 33.70 -50.09
CA ALA A 17 19.18 35.09 -49.63
C ALA A 17 17.99 35.90 -49.05
N LEU A 18 18.07 36.68 -47.95
CA LEU A 18 19.18 37.13 -47.09
C LEU A 18 18.64 37.79 -45.77
N CYS A 19 19.43 37.78 -44.68
CA CYS A 19 19.58 38.72 -43.52
C CYS A 19 18.38 39.02 -42.57
N ALA A 20 18.53 39.20 -41.23
CA ALA A 20 19.63 39.60 -40.33
C ALA A 20 19.43 38.98 -38.90
N LEU A 21 20.46 38.46 -38.18
CA LEU A 21 21.36 39.08 -37.16
C LEU A 21 20.64 39.93 -36.08
N ALA A 22 20.83 39.78 -34.75
CA ALA A 22 22.04 39.53 -33.93
C ALA A 22 21.68 38.90 -32.55
N ALA A 23 22.41 37.88 -32.04
CA ALA A 23 23.56 37.87 -31.08
C ALA A 23 23.20 38.36 -29.65
N GLY A 24 23.29 37.55 -28.59
CA GLY A 24 24.51 37.06 -27.88
C GLY A 24 24.51 37.68 -26.46
N THR A 25 24.98 37.12 -25.34
CA THR A 25 26.16 36.28 -25.09
C THR A 25 26.15 35.77 -23.63
N LEU A 26 26.62 34.54 -23.40
CA LEU A 26 27.01 33.98 -22.08
C LEU A 26 28.40 34.46 -21.66
N TYR A 27 28.66 34.59 -20.36
CA TYR A 27 30.01 34.50 -19.81
C TYR A 27 30.06 33.58 -18.59
N ALA A 28 31.00 32.63 -18.62
CA ALA A 28 31.55 31.93 -17.48
C ALA A 28 33.00 32.43 -17.27
N THR A 29 33.42 32.63 -16.02
CA THR A 29 34.83 32.78 -15.64
C THR A 29 35.10 32.07 -14.31
N ALA A 30 36.32 31.55 -14.17
CA ALA A 30 36.79 30.69 -13.08
C ALA A 30 37.41 31.46 -11.89
N ALA A 31 37.61 30.73 -10.78
CA ALA A 31 38.02 31.13 -9.41
C ALA A 31 39.38 31.86 -9.25
N PRO A 32 39.69 32.39 -8.04
CA PRO A 32 40.51 31.62 -7.09
C PRO A 32 40.14 31.80 -5.57
N SER A 33 40.90 31.07 -4.75
CA SER A 33 40.80 30.80 -3.30
C SER A 33 41.21 31.92 -2.34
N HIS A 34 40.69 31.91 -1.10
CA HIS A 34 41.39 31.92 0.22
C HIS A 34 40.41 32.28 1.36
N GLY A 35 40.60 31.67 2.54
CA GLY A 35 39.64 31.67 3.65
C GLY A 35 39.72 32.85 4.62
N ALA A 36 38.73 32.91 5.52
CA ALA A 36 38.81 33.32 6.93
C ALA A 36 37.39 33.33 7.53
N GLU A 37 37.25 32.82 8.74
CA GLU A 37 36.09 32.97 9.61
C GLU A 37 35.86 34.45 9.98
N LEU A 38 34.60 34.86 10.22
CA LEU A 38 34.17 35.59 11.42
C LEU A 38 32.66 35.92 11.42
N TYR A 39 32.11 35.90 12.63
CA TYR A 39 30.74 36.15 13.06
C TYR A 39 30.15 37.50 12.60
N GLY A 40 28.83 37.54 12.35
CA GLY A 40 28.09 38.81 12.39
C GLY A 40 26.70 38.82 11.73
N SER A 41 25.66 38.83 12.57
CA SER A 41 24.34 39.48 12.39
C SER A 41 23.54 39.25 11.09
N LEU A 42 22.38 38.58 11.24
CA LEU A 42 21.26 38.61 10.30
C LEU A 42 20.77 40.06 10.09
N HIS A 43 20.95 40.60 8.88
CA HIS A 43 20.13 41.68 8.36
C HIS A 43 19.19 41.10 7.30
N ALA A 44 17.88 41.23 7.54
CA ALA A 44 16.86 40.89 6.56
C ALA A 44 16.95 41.85 5.37
N VAL A 45 17.22 41.30 4.18
CA VAL A 45 17.04 42.01 2.91
C VAL A 45 15.87 41.37 2.19
N SER A 46 14.79 42.13 2.08
CA SER A 46 13.64 41.85 1.21
C SER A 46 14.06 41.97 -0.26
N GLY A 47 14.02 40.86 -0.99
CA GLY A 47 14.21 40.83 -2.44
C GLY A 47 13.28 39.81 -3.08
N ASN A 48 12.28 40.30 -3.81
CA ASN A 48 11.30 39.50 -4.54
C ASN A 48 11.96 38.75 -5.70
N VAL A 49 11.91 37.42 -5.67
CA VAL A 49 12.13 36.57 -6.85
C VAL A 49 10.80 35.93 -7.21
N ALA A 50 10.27 36.29 -8.39
CA ALA A 50 9.03 35.73 -8.92
C ALA A 50 9.30 34.36 -9.53
N PHE A 51 8.64 33.33 -8.99
CA PHE A 51 8.50 32.02 -9.64
C PHE A 51 7.21 32.03 -10.47
N PRO A 52 7.15 31.35 -11.63
CA PRO A 52 5.92 31.24 -12.42
C PRO A 52 4.85 30.50 -11.60
N ALA A 53 3.65 31.07 -11.60
CA ALA A 53 2.52 30.65 -10.79
C ALA A 53 2.09 29.21 -11.09
N GLU A 54 2.19 28.32 -10.11
CA GLU A 54 1.36 27.11 -10.06
C GLU A 54 -0.09 27.52 -9.84
N ALA A 55 -0.98 26.94 -10.65
CA ALA A 55 -2.41 27.10 -10.54
C ALA A 55 -2.86 26.76 -9.11
N THR A 56 -3.38 27.74 -8.40
CA THR A 56 -3.92 27.57 -7.04
C THR A 56 -5.18 26.71 -7.13
N PRO A 57 -5.22 25.50 -6.54
CA PRO A 57 -6.49 24.84 -6.34
C PRO A 57 -7.17 25.58 -5.18
N THR A 58 -8.20 26.37 -5.50
CA THR A 58 -9.15 26.84 -4.52
C THR A 58 -9.93 25.65 -3.98
N SER A 59 -9.39 24.99 -2.95
CA SER A 59 -10.09 24.02 -2.13
C SER A 59 -9.98 24.50 -0.69
N ARG A 60 -11.12 24.90 -0.13
CA ARG A 60 -11.25 25.09 1.32
C ARG A 60 -11.09 23.71 1.95
N THR A 61 -9.91 23.40 2.46
CA THR A 61 -9.72 22.28 3.39
C THR A 61 -10.50 22.60 4.66
N PRO A 62 -11.55 21.84 5.03
CA PRO A 62 -12.02 21.86 6.39
C PRO A 62 -10.93 21.26 7.29
N ASP A 63 -10.68 21.95 8.38
CA ASP A 63 -9.79 21.68 9.51
C ASP A 63 -9.16 20.28 9.58
N ILE A 64 -7.82 20.27 9.62
CA ILE A 64 -7.02 19.18 10.18
C ILE A 64 -7.39 19.07 11.66
N ALA A 65 -8.31 18.16 11.98
CA ALA A 65 -8.37 17.62 13.32
C ALA A 65 -7.12 16.75 13.51
N VAL A 66 -6.05 17.34 14.06
CA VAL A 66 -5.00 16.55 14.73
C VAL A 66 -5.70 15.88 15.91
N ARG A 67 -6.27 14.69 15.68
CA ARG A 67 -6.81 13.89 16.77
C ARG A 67 -5.61 13.47 17.61
N LYS A 68 -5.58 14.00 18.82
CA LYS A 68 -4.89 13.42 19.97
C LYS A 68 -5.02 11.90 19.84
N THR A 69 -3.90 11.18 19.85
CA THR A 69 -3.85 9.72 20.01
C THR A 69 -4.96 9.34 20.99
N ALA A 70 -5.89 8.48 20.53
CA ALA A 70 -7.24 8.40 21.06
C ALA A 70 -7.27 8.34 22.61
N PRO A 71 -8.18 9.09 23.28
CA PRO A 71 -8.27 9.07 24.73
C PRO A 71 -8.42 7.63 25.21
N THR A 72 -7.68 7.28 26.26
CA THR A 72 -7.85 5.99 26.90
C THR A 72 -9.28 5.89 27.45
N LEU A 73 -9.97 4.78 27.21
CA LEU A 73 -11.21 4.47 27.90
C LEU A 73 -10.83 3.65 29.13
N ASP A 74 -10.94 4.23 30.33
CA ASP A 74 -10.64 3.52 31.58
C ASP A 74 -9.26 2.81 31.57
N GLY A 75 -8.25 3.44 30.96
CA GLY A 75 -6.90 2.88 30.81
C GLY A 75 -6.70 1.94 29.60
N GLN A 76 -7.70 1.72 28.76
CA GLN A 76 -7.61 0.97 27.50
C GLN A 76 -7.30 1.87 26.31
N TYR A 77 -6.61 1.34 25.31
CA TYR A 77 -6.19 2.04 24.10
C TYR A 77 -7.08 1.64 22.91
N TRP A 78 -7.47 2.62 22.09
CA TRP A 78 -8.27 2.36 20.88
C TRP A 78 -7.39 2.12 19.65
N HIS A 79 -7.76 1.12 18.85
CA HIS A 79 -7.08 0.78 17.60
C HIS A 79 -8.08 0.53 16.47
N GLY A 80 -7.72 0.91 15.25
CA GLY A 80 -8.46 0.52 14.06
C GLY A 80 -8.34 -0.99 13.85
N SER A 81 -9.44 -1.71 14.01
CA SER A 81 -9.49 -3.16 13.87
C SER A 81 -9.99 -3.61 12.51
N TRP A 82 -10.76 -2.76 11.83
CA TRP A 82 -11.23 -2.95 10.46
C TRP A 82 -11.55 -1.57 9.89
N GLY A 83 -11.39 -1.42 8.58
CA GLY A 83 -11.81 -0.22 7.88
C GLY A 83 -11.84 -0.44 6.38
N THR A 84 -12.43 0.51 5.67
CA THR A 84 -12.52 0.52 4.21
C THR A 84 -12.43 1.95 3.68
N SER A 85 -12.00 2.10 2.43
CA SER A 85 -11.91 3.38 1.74
C SER A 85 -13.07 3.54 0.75
N PHE A 86 -13.79 4.65 0.82
CA PHE A 86 -14.82 4.97 -0.16
C PHE A 86 -14.22 5.69 -1.36
N GLY A 87 -14.61 5.27 -2.57
CA GLY A 87 -14.13 5.85 -3.83
C GLY A 87 -15.05 6.94 -4.39
N SER A 88 -16.36 6.74 -4.29
CA SER A 88 -17.38 7.66 -4.80
C SER A 88 -18.72 7.47 -4.07
N ALA A 89 -19.74 8.28 -4.42
CA ALA A 89 -21.12 8.09 -3.98
C ALA A 89 -22.08 7.96 -5.16
N PRO A 90 -22.18 6.76 -5.79
CA PRO A 90 -23.13 6.52 -6.87
C PRO A 90 -24.57 6.45 -6.36
N ALA A 91 -25.52 6.40 -7.29
CA ALA A 91 -26.91 6.07 -6.97
C ALA A 91 -27.00 4.67 -6.33
N VAL A 92 -27.84 4.53 -5.31
CA VAL A 92 -28.04 3.24 -4.64
C VAL A 92 -28.69 2.23 -5.60
N PRO A 93 -28.32 0.93 -5.55
CA PRO A 93 -28.77 -0.06 -6.54
C PRO A 93 -30.26 -0.40 -6.46
N GLN A 94 -30.93 -0.20 -5.31
CA GLN A 94 -32.37 -0.37 -5.19
C GLN A 94 -33.11 0.92 -5.59
N SER A 95 -33.92 0.85 -6.66
CA SER A 95 -34.73 1.97 -7.12
C SER A 95 -35.99 2.17 -6.24
N PRO A 96 -36.40 3.43 -5.97
CA PRO A 96 -35.70 4.68 -6.26
C PRO A 96 -34.70 5.13 -5.18
N ASP A 97 -34.69 4.44 -4.03
CA ASP A 97 -33.90 4.75 -2.84
C ASP A 97 -33.83 3.56 -1.88
N TRP A 98 -32.93 3.63 -0.90
CA TRP A 98 -33.12 2.95 0.38
C TRP A 98 -34.02 3.80 1.25
N SER A 99 -35.18 3.27 1.63
CA SER A 99 -36.12 3.97 2.50
C SER A 99 -36.87 2.98 3.36
N ARG A 100 -36.93 3.28 4.67
CA ARG A 100 -37.47 2.38 5.70
C ARG A 100 -36.94 0.95 5.50
N GLN A 101 -35.62 0.84 5.40
CA GLN A 101 -34.91 -0.38 5.03
C GLN A 101 -33.69 -0.57 5.91
N THR A 102 -33.36 -1.83 6.20
CA THR A 102 -32.18 -2.20 7.00
C THR A 102 -31.10 -2.79 6.11
N LEU A 103 -29.89 -2.24 6.21
CA LEU A 103 -28.68 -2.81 5.63
C LEU A 103 -27.92 -3.55 6.73
N ARG A 104 -27.50 -4.80 6.50
CA ARG A 104 -26.71 -5.62 7.42
C ARG A 104 -25.38 -5.97 6.77
N MET A 105 -24.34 -5.26 7.17
CA MET A 105 -23.01 -5.38 6.61
C MET A 105 -22.18 -6.41 7.35
N THR A 106 -21.51 -7.27 6.59
CA THR A 106 -20.53 -8.23 7.13
C THR A 106 -19.15 -7.59 7.11
N VAL A 107 -18.47 -7.56 8.26
CA VAL A 107 -17.10 -7.05 8.41
C VAL A 107 -16.28 -7.97 9.29
N ARG A 108 -14.95 -8.03 9.09
CA ARG A 108 -14.08 -8.91 9.87
C ARG A 108 -12.99 -8.09 10.57
N PRO A 109 -13.17 -7.82 11.88
CA PRO A 109 -12.14 -7.19 12.69
C PRO A 109 -10.88 -8.06 12.82
N HIS A 110 -9.71 -7.42 12.88
CA HIS A 110 -8.40 -8.04 12.99
C HIS A 110 -7.81 -8.04 14.42
N THR A 111 -8.51 -7.47 15.38
CA THR A 111 -8.11 -7.42 16.79
C THR A 111 -9.19 -8.00 17.68
N ARG A 112 -8.78 -8.34 18.89
CA ARG A 112 -9.58 -8.89 19.98
C ARG A 112 -9.69 -7.84 21.08
N GLY A 113 -10.88 -7.75 21.68
CA GLY A 113 -11.16 -6.81 22.77
C GLY A 113 -12.59 -6.98 23.29
N THR A 114 -12.90 -6.30 24.40
CA THR A 114 -14.23 -6.40 25.04
C THR A 114 -15.13 -5.20 24.77
N THR A 115 -14.57 -4.15 24.17
CA THR A 115 -15.27 -2.90 23.90
C THR A 115 -14.95 -2.46 22.47
N ALA A 116 -15.98 -2.06 21.73
CA ALA A 116 -15.86 -1.60 20.36
C ALA A 116 -16.58 -0.26 20.16
N ARG A 117 -16.25 0.43 19.07
CA ARG A 117 -17.05 1.55 18.53
C ARG A 117 -16.98 1.54 17.00
N PHE A 118 -18.00 2.09 16.37
CA PHE A 118 -18.22 1.96 14.94
C PHE A 118 -18.23 3.33 14.28
N ARG A 119 -17.50 3.45 13.18
CA ARG A 119 -17.37 4.70 12.42
C ARG A 119 -18.27 4.66 11.20
N PHE A 120 -19.00 5.73 10.98
CA PHE A 120 -19.86 5.91 9.82
C PHE A 120 -19.49 7.18 9.08
N SER A 121 -19.44 7.12 7.76
CA SER A 121 -19.03 8.20 6.87
C SER A 121 -20.07 8.38 5.79
N ASN A 122 -20.51 9.63 5.61
CA ASN A 122 -21.37 10.06 4.52
C ASN A 122 -20.56 10.85 3.47
N THR A 123 -19.31 10.44 3.26
CA THR A 123 -18.39 11.10 2.33
C THR A 123 -18.93 11.08 0.90
N PHE A 124 -18.59 12.09 0.10
CA PHE A 124 -19.06 12.34 -1.27
C PHE A 124 -20.57 12.52 -1.49
N SER A 125 -21.42 12.12 -0.55
CA SER A 125 -22.86 12.34 -0.64
C SER A 125 -23.18 13.83 -0.44
N PRO A 126 -24.02 14.43 -1.31
CA PRO A 126 -24.47 15.82 -1.17
C PRO A 126 -25.57 15.97 -0.11
N ASP A 127 -26.22 14.88 0.29
CA ASP A 127 -27.37 14.89 1.19
C ASP A 127 -27.03 14.29 2.55
N PRO A 128 -27.56 14.81 3.66
CA PRO A 128 -27.42 14.18 4.98
C PRO A 128 -28.11 12.81 5.02
N VAL A 129 -27.51 11.86 5.74
CA VAL A 129 -28.04 10.51 5.92
C VAL A 129 -28.39 10.29 7.38
N THR A 130 -29.62 9.85 7.66
CA THR A 130 -30.05 9.48 9.01
C THR A 130 -29.82 7.99 9.24
N LEU A 131 -29.03 7.67 10.27
CA LEU A 131 -28.88 6.32 10.83
C LEU A 131 -29.91 6.18 11.95
N GLY A 132 -30.96 5.38 11.71
CA GLY A 132 -32.10 5.22 12.61
C GLY A 132 -31.76 4.40 13.85
N HIS A 133 -31.84 3.07 13.75
CA HIS A 133 -31.31 2.15 14.76
C HIS A 133 -30.09 1.46 14.17
N VAL A 134 -29.04 1.30 14.98
CA VAL A 134 -27.83 0.60 14.57
C VAL A 134 -27.53 -0.49 15.59
N THR A 135 -27.21 -1.69 15.12
CA THR A 135 -26.87 -2.84 15.96
C THR A 135 -25.61 -3.55 15.48
N VAL A 136 -25.00 -4.30 16.39
CA VAL A 136 -23.91 -5.23 16.08
C VAL A 136 -24.19 -6.61 16.66
N ALA A 137 -23.82 -7.66 15.92
CA ALA A 137 -23.79 -9.03 16.40
C ALA A 137 -22.62 -9.80 15.79
N THR A 138 -22.24 -10.93 16.37
CA THR A 138 -21.23 -11.83 15.78
C THR A 138 -21.94 -12.73 14.77
N GLN A 139 -21.37 -12.89 13.59
CA GLN A 139 -21.96 -13.72 12.53
C GLN A 139 -21.84 -15.20 12.88
N GLN A 140 -22.95 -15.94 12.76
CA GLN A 140 -22.95 -17.40 12.75
C GLN A 140 -22.75 -17.91 11.32
N SER A 141 -23.65 -17.53 10.42
CA SER A 141 -23.65 -17.91 9.02
C SER A 141 -24.65 -17.03 8.26
N GLY A 142 -24.32 -16.58 7.06
CA GLY A 142 -25.24 -15.74 6.30
C GLY A 142 -25.61 -14.46 7.06
N ALA A 143 -26.88 -14.09 7.03
CA ALA A 143 -27.43 -12.98 7.82
C ALA A 143 -27.71 -13.33 9.29
N THR A 144 -27.48 -14.58 9.73
CA THR A 144 -27.82 -15.06 11.07
C THR A 144 -26.71 -14.77 12.07
N PRO A 145 -27.01 -14.10 13.21
CA PRO A 145 -26.06 -13.86 14.28
C PRO A 145 -25.98 -15.02 15.29
N THR A 146 -24.89 -15.13 16.03
CA THR A 146 -24.74 -16.10 17.15
C THR A 146 -25.48 -15.69 18.42
N GLN A 147 -25.87 -14.41 18.52
CA GLN A 147 -26.50 -13.81 19.69
C GLN A 147 -27.51 -12.73 19.25
N PRO A 148 -28.46 -12.34 20.13
CA PRO A 148 -29.28 -11.16 19.90
C PRO A 148 -28.42 -9.91 19.60
N PRO A 149 -28.71 -9.13 18.55
CA PRO A 149 -27.94 -7.93 18.23
C PRO A 149 -27.94 -6.90 19.36
N VAL A 150 -26.78 -6.32 19.63
CA VAL A 150 -26.57 -5.28 20.63
C VAL A 150 -26.72 -3.90 19.98
N SER A 151 -27.49 -3.01 20.61
CA SER A 151 -27.71 -1.66 20.08
C SER A 151 -26.47 -0.77 20.26
N LEU A 152 -26.17 0.01 19.23
CA LEU A 152 -25.23 1.12 19.31
C LEU A 152 -25.97 2.40 19.68
N THR A 153 -25.23 3.38 20.21
CA THR A 153 -25.74 4.70 20.54
C THR A 153 -24.79 5.79 20.02
N PHE A 154 -25.29 7.02 19.93
CA PHE A 154 -24.57 8.20 19.47
C PHE A 154 -24.91 9.37 20.41
N GLY A 155 -24.01 9.71 21.33
CA GLY A 155 -24.32 10.66 22.40
C GLY A 155 -25.50 10.21 23.27
N GLY A 156 -25.65 8.90 23.49
CA GLY A 156 -26.75 8.27 24.22
C GLY A 156 -28.04 8.07 23.42
N ALA A 157 -28.16 8.64 22.21
CA ALA A 157 -29.31 8.44 21.33
C ALA A 157 -29.19 7.14 20.53
N ARG A 158 -30.31 6.49 20.19
CA ARG A 158 -30.33 5.24 19.39
C ARG A 158 -29.96 5.42 17.91
N GLY A 159 -29.91 6.66 17.44
CA GLY A 159 -29.66 7.05 16.07
C GLY A 159 -29.03 8.43 15.97
N THR A 160 -28.61 8.79 14.76
CA THR A 160 -27.98 10.08 14.47
C THR A 160 -28.14 10.46 13.01
N THR A 161 -27.96 11.73 12.67
CA THR A 161 -27.88 12.21 11.30
C THR A 161 -26.45 12.60 10.97
N VAL A 162 -25.88 11.97 9.95
CA VAL A 162 -24.56 12.28 9.42
C VAL A 162 -24.72 13.32 8.31
N ALA A 163 -24.17 14.51 8.51
CA ALA A 163 -24.22 15.57 7.50
C ALA A 163 -23.54 15.13 6.19
N ALA A 164 -23.85 15.82 5.09
CA ALA A 164 -23.18 15.63 3.81
C ALA A 164 -21.67 15.77 3.95
N GLY A 165 -20.90 14.80 3.46
CA GLY A 165 -19.43 14.80 3.56
C GLY A 165 -18.85 14.51 4.95
N ALA A 166 -19.68 14.34 5.99
CA ALA A 166 -19.24 14.21 7.37
C ALA A 166 -19.04 12.75 7.81
N GLU A 167 -18.41 12.58 8.97
CA GLU A 167 -18.28 11.30 9.66
C GLU A 167 -18.83 11.40 11.09
N THR A 168 -19.27 10.26 11.63
CA THR A 168 -19.65 10.09 13.04
C THR A 168 -19.07 8.79 13.59
N VAL A 169 -18.97 8.70 14.91
CA VAL A 169 -18.54 7.50 15.63
C VAL A 169 -19.58 7.17 16.68
N SER A 170 -19.93 5.89 16.83
CA SER A 170 -20.80 5.47 17.92
C SER A 170 -20.15 5.69 19.28
N ASP A 171 -20.96 5.76 20.32
CA ASP A 171 -20.50 5.59 21.69
C ASP A 171 -19.84 4.19 21.86
N PRO A 172 -18.92 4.02 22.83
CA PRO A 172 -18.38 2.71 23.14
C PRO A 172 -19.47 1.70 23.54
N VAL A 173 -19.39 0.49 23.01
CA VAL A 173 -20.28 -0.61 23.35
C VAL A 173 -19.48 -1.77 23.94
N ALA A 174 -19.94 -2.30 25.09
CA ALA A 174 -19.41 -3.53 25.65
C ALA A 174 -19.84 -4.70 24.76
N PHE A 175 -18.92 -5.15 23.91
CA PHE A 175 -19.16 -6.17 22.91
C PHE A 175 -17.85 -6.93 22.65
N PRO A 176 -17.76 -8.23 23.00
CA PRO A 176 -16.60 -9.04 22.70
C PRO A 176 -16.35 -9.15 21.19
N VAL A 177 -15.18 -8.72 20.76
CA VAL A 177 -14.69 -8.86 19.38
C VAL A 177 -13.59 -9.90 19.35
N SER A 178 -13.66 -10.81 18.39
CA SER A 178 -12.64 -11.82 18.13
C SER A 178 -12.12 -11.68 16.69
N ALA A 179 -10.80 -11.74 16.51
CA ALA A 179 -10.15 -11.57 15.21
C ALA A 179 -10.46 -12.68 14.19
N ASP A 180 -11.04 -13.81 14.63
CA ASP A 180 -11.42 -14.95 13.79
C ASP A 180 -12.91 -14.98 13.40
N LYS A 181 -13.70 -14.00 13.87
CA LYS A 181 -15.16 -13.95 13.64
C LYS A 181 -15.54 -12.68 12.89
N SER A 182 -16.46 -12.84 11.95
CA SER A 182 -17.10 -11.70 11.30
C SER A 182 -18.18 -11.10 12.20
N LEU A 183 -18.42 -9.81 12.07
CA LEU A 183 -19.51 -9.08 12.68
C LEU A 183 -20.59 -8.78 11.63
N LEU A 184 -21.83 -8.75 12.08
CA LEU A 184 -22.99 -8.23 11.38
C LEU A 184 -23.33 -6.87 11.97
N VAL A 185 -23.08 -5.80 11.22
CA VAL A 185 -23.44 -4.43 11.60
C VAL A 185 -24.69 -4.03 10.83
N SER A 186 -25.81 -3.87 11.54
CA SER A 186 -27.09 -3.52 10.91
C SER A 186 -27.40 -2.04 11.09
N VAL A 187 -27.79 -1.35 10.02
CA VAL A 187 -28.16 0.05 9.98
C VAL A 187 -29.56 0.18 9.40
N TYR A 188 -30.51 0.65 10.19
CA TYR A 188 -31.84 1.03 9.71
C TYR A 188 -31.82 2.45 9.14
N LEU A 189 -32.30 2.61 7.90
CA LEU A 189 -32.42 3.88 7.20
C LEU A 189 -33.91 4.30 7.19
N PRO A 190 -34.35 5.22 8.07
CA PRO A 190 -35.76 5.58 8.22
C PRO A 190 -36.28 6.48 7.09
N GLY A 191 -35.39 7.25 6.46
CA GLY A 191 -35.69 8.16 5.35
C GLY A 191 -35.02 7.73 4.05
N PRO A 192 -35.35 8.37 2.93
CA PRO A 192 -34.80 8.04 1.62
C PRO A 192 -33.31 8.37 1.51
N VAL A 193 -32.52 7.41 1.06
CA VAL A 193 -31.11 7.57 0.67
C VAL A 193 -30.99 7.20 -0.80
N LYS A 194 -30.68 8.19 -1.65
CA LYS A 194 -30.61 8.02 -3.12
C LYS A 194 -29.19 7.80 -3.62
N VAL A 195 -28.22 8.42 -2.97
CA VAL A 195 -26.79 8.28 -3.23
C VAL A 195 -26.09 8.02 -1.91
N ALA A 196 -25.09 7.17 -1.91
CA ALA A 196 -24.36 6.83 -0.69
C ALA A 196 -22.89 6.51 -1.01
N PRO A 197 -21.94 6.87 -0.12
CA PRO A 197 -20.55 6.48 -0.28
C PRO A 197 -20.45 4.98 -0.45
N THR A 198 -19.65 4.55 -1.42
CA THR A 198 -19.53 3.15 -1.78
C THR A 198 -18.07 2.75 -1.89
N HIS A 199 -17.77 1.61 -1.30
CA HIS A 199 -16.57 0.82 -1.57
C HIS A 199 -16.99 -0.40 -2.40
N PRO A 200 -16.71 -0.43 -3.72
CA PRO A 200 -17.39 -1.33 -4.65
C PRO A 200 -16.94 -2.79 -4.57
N TYR A 201 -15.72 -3.08 -4.09
CA TYR A 201 -15.12 -4.43 -4.12
C TYR A 201 -14.97 -5.04 -2.73
N ALA A 202 -16.08 -5.14 -1.98
CA ALA A 202 -16.01 -5.62 -0.60
C ALA A 202 -15.59 -7.08 -0.46
N LEU A 203 -15.77 -7.94 -1.48
CA LEU A 203 -15.52 -9.40 -1.41
C LEU A 203 -16.15 -10.11 -0.19
N SER A 204 -17.17 -9.48 0.39
CA SER A 204 -17.92 -9.96 1.53
C SER A 204 -19.40 -9.73 1.26
N THR A 205 -20.19 -10.78 1.45
CA THR A 205 -21.63 -10.77 1.25
C THR A 205 -22.30 -10.10 2.45
N SER A 206 -23.01 -9.03 2.15
CA SER A 206 -23.87 -8.27 3.07
C SER A 206 -25.32 -8.40 2.64
N TYR A 207 -26.25 -7.98 3.50
CA TYR A 207 -27.67 -8.30 3.36
C TYR A 207 -28.57 -7.09 3.51
N THR A 208 -29.74 -7.13 2.87
CA THR A 208 -30.75 -6.07 2.99
C THR A 208 -32.09 -6.67 3.32
N SER A 209 -32.83 -6.01 4.22
CA SER A 209 -34.27 -6.24 4.33
C SER A 209 -34.98 -5.83 3.03
N ALA A 210 -36.23 -6.24 2.87
CA ALA A 210 -37.08 -5.66 1.83
C ALA A 210 -37.18 -4.13 2.02
N ARG A 211 -37.28 -3.40 0.91
CA ARG A 211 -37.52 -1.94 0.93
C ARG A 211 -38.88 -1.68 1.59
N LEU A 212 -38.98 -0.60 2.37
CA LEU A 212 -40.15 -0.22 3.16
C LEU A 212 -40.55 -1.17 4.30
N ALA A 213 -39.76 -2.21 4.59
CA ALA A 213 -40.08 -3.20 5.61
C ALA A 213 -39.92 -2.67 7.05
N GLY A 214 -39.19 -1.56 7.22
CA GLY A 214 -38.93 -0.95 8.53
C GLY A 214 -37.62 -1.43 9.14
N ASP A 215 -37.58 -1.39 10.47
CA ASP A 215 -36.41 -1.71 11.26
C ASP A 215 -36.32 -3.22 11.52
N HIS A 216 -35.31 -3.85 10.93
CA HIS A 216 -34.99 -5.28 11.07
C HIS A 216 -33.65 -5.49 11.79
N THR A 217 -33.09 -4.45 12.42
CA THR A 217 -31.72 -4.49 12.96
C THR A 217 -31.56 -5.50 14.09
N THR A 218 -32.63 -5.83 14.81
CA THR A 218 -32.65 -6.83 15.89
C THR A 218 -32.99 -8.25 15.42
N ASP A 219 -33.38 -8.44 14.17
CA ASP A 219 -33.85 -9.74 13.68
C ASP A 219 -32.70 -10.73 13.56
N THR A 220 -32.91 -11.94 14.08
CA THR A 220 -31.92 -13.02 14.07
C THR A 220 -32.12 -14.00 12.92
N GLY A 221 -33.31 -14.02 12.30
CA GLY A 221 -33.64 -14.91 11.19
C GLY A 221 -33.19 -14.36 9.84
N ALA A 222 -32.52 -15.18 9.03
CA ALA A 222 -32.11 -14.81 7.67
C ALA A 222 -33.28 -14.41 6.75
N ALA A 223 -34.49 -14.88 7.04
CA ALA A 223 -35.70 -14.52 6.28
C ALA A 223 -36.03 -13.01 6.32
N ALA A 224 -35.59 -12.28 7.35
CA ALA A 224 -35.72 -10.83 7.42
C ALA A 224 -34.87 -10.09 6.38
N PHE A 225 -33.90 -10.78 5.75
CA PHE A 225 -32.93 -10.22 4.82
C PHE A 225 -32.94 -10.96 3.47
N PRO A 226 -33.99 -10.79 2.65
CA PRO A 226 -34.12 -11.50 1.38
C PRO A 226 -33.15 -11.03 0.29
N GLY A 227 -32.54 -9.84 0.42
CA GLY A 227 -31.57 -9.30 -0.54
C GLY A 227 -30.13 -9.42 -0.05
N SER A 228 -29.18 -9.44 -1.00
CA SER A 228 -27.74 -9.41 -0.70
C SER A 228 -26.97 -8.49 -1.65
N PHE A 229 -25.79 -8.05 -1.20
CA PHE A 229 -24.88 -7.19 -1.96
C PHE A 229 -23.42 -7.41 -1.53
N ARG A 230 -22.46 -6.96 -2.36
CA ARG A 230 -21.01 -7.18 -2.18
C ARG A 230 -20.17 -5.89 -2.29
N PHE A 231 -20.67 -4.82 -1.69
CA PHE A 231 -19.98 -3.55 -1.49
C PHE A 231 -20.14 -3.11 -0.03
N TRP A 232 -19.29 -2.22 0.47
CA TRP A 232 -19.52 -1.54 1.76
C TRP A 232 -20.02 -0.12 1.51
N THR A 233 -20.86 0.37 2.42
CA THR A 233 -21.43 1.72 2.37
C THR A 233 -21.67 2.22 3.78
N LEU A 234 -21.56 3.53 4.01
CA LEU A 234 -21.75 4.19 5.31
C LEU A 234 -20.79 3.74 6.42
N LEU A 235 -20.71 2.46 6.77
CA LEU A 235 -19.75 1.93 7.75
C LEU A 235 -18.32 2.01 7.20
N SER A 236 -17.49 2.85 7.81
CA SER A 236 -16.11 3.12 7.36
C SER A 236 -15.03 2.50 8.27
N GLY A 237 -15.38 2.11 9.50
CA GLY A 237 -14.40 1.51 10.41
C GLY A 237 -15.00 0.88 11.66
N VAL A 238 -14.24 -0.03 12.25
CA VAL A 238 -14.48 -0.60 13.58
C VAL A 238 -13.22 -0.37 14.41
N ASP A 239 -13.35 0.37 15.49
CA ASP A 239 -12.29 0.51 16.48
C ASP A 239 -12.56 -0.44 17.65
N VAL A 240 -11.50 -1.07 18.17
CA VAL A 240 -11.55 -1.97 19.32
C VAL A 240 -10.63 -1.44 20.41
N ALA A 241 -11.11 -1.44 21.65
CA ALA A 241 -10.31 -1.07 22.80
C ALA A 241 -9.55 -2.29 23.35
N THR A 242 -8.27 -2.09 23.67
CA THR A 242 -7.37 -3.15 24.13
C THR A 242 -6.61 -2.68 25.37
N ALA A 243 -6.20 -3.63 26.22
CA ALA A 243 -5.42 -3.31 27.43
C ALA A 243 -4.03 -2.74 27.10
N SER A 244 -3.41 -3.24 26.03
CA SER A 244 -2.09 -2.79 25.56
C SER A 244 -2.22 -1.82 24.39
N ASP A 245 -1.31 -0.85 24.31
CA ASP A 245 -1.25 0.09 23.20
C ASP A 245 -0.52 -0.54 21.98
N ILE A 246 -1.24 -1.35 21.21
CA ILE A 246 -0.72 -2.08 20.04
C ILE A 246 -0.55 -1.21 18.80
N GLY A 247 -1.31 -0.11 18.72
CA GLY A 247 -1.33 0.78 17.55
C GLY A 247 -2.04 0.15 16.35
N THR A 248 -2.02 0.86 15.22
CA THR A 248 -2.67 0.44 13.98
C THR A 248 -1.74 0.59 12.79
N THR A 249 -1.69 -0.47 11.97
CA THR A 249 -1.11 -0.51 10.65
C THR A 249 -2.21 -0.23 9.62
N VAL A 250 -2.05 0.85 8.85
CA VAL A 250 -2.92 1.16 7.72
C VAL A 250 -2.21 0.73 6.44
N VAL A 251 -2.89 -0.08 5.64
CA VAL A 251 -2.41 -0.51 4.33
C VAL A 251 -3.10 0.30 3.25
N LEU A 252 -2.39 1.26 2.65
CA LEU A 252 -2.89 2.12 1.59
C LEU A 252 -2.51 1.54 0.23
N GLY A 253 -3.50 1.22 -0.60
CA GLY A 253 -3.22 0.60 -1.90
C GLY A 253 -4.38 0.57 -2.89
N ASP A 254 -4.13 -0.14 -3.98
CA ASP A 254 -5.05 -0.32 -5.11
C ASP A 254 -5.85 -1.64 -5.03
N SER A 255 -6.31 -2.18 -6.16
CA SER A 255 -7.08 -3.43 -6.28
C SER A 255 -6.37 -4.65 -5.70
N GLN A 256 -5.04 -4.69 -5.74
CA GLN A 256 -4.29 -5.81 -5.17
C GLN A 256 -4.32 -5.78 -3.63
N THR A 257 -4.36 -4.59 -3.05
CA THR A 257 -4.60 -4.37 -1.61
C THR A 257 -6.07 -4.56 -1.23
N ASP A 258 -6.97 -4.11 -2.11
CA ASP A 258 -8.41 -4.34 -2.01
C ASP A 258 -8.77 -5.84 -2.03
N GLY A 259 -7.89 -6.66 -2.61
CA GLY A 259 -7.94 -8.10 -2.60
C GLY A 259 -8.61 -8.70 -3.82
N ALA A 260 -8.66 -7.98 -4.95
CA ALA A 260 -9.18 -8.49 -6.21
C ALA A 260 -8.63 -9.88 -6.53
N HIS A 261 -9.53 -10.76 -6.97
CA HIS A 261 -9.30 -12.17 -7.30
C HIS A 261 -9.02 -13.11 -6.11
N SER A 262 -9.02 -12.60 -4.87
CA SER A 262 -9.16 -13.47 -3.69
C SER A 262 -10.58 -14.05 -3.58
N THR A 263 -10.67 -15.23 -2.99
CA THR A 263 -11.95 -15.95 -2.86
C THR A 263 -12.97 -15.13 -2.05
N PRO A 264 -14.15 -14.78 -2.64
CA PRO A 264 -15.19 -14.07 -1.92
C PRO A 264 -15.64 -14.80 -0.66
N ASP A 265 -15.97 -14.04 0.39
CA ASP A 265 -16.41 -14.55 1.70
C ASP A 265 -15.37 -15.38 2.49
N ALA A 266 -14.17 -15.60 1.93
CA ALA A 266 -13.09 -16.37 2.60
C ALA A 266 -12.14 -15.52 3.45
N ASN A 267 -12.18 -14.18 3.33
CA ASN A 267 -11.27 -13.24 4.02
C ASN A 267 -9.79 -13.56 3.77
N LYS A 268 -9.44 -13.75 2.49
CA LYS A 268 -8.10 -14.08 2.00
C LYS A 268 -7.45 -12.92 1.24
N ARG A 269 -7.89 -11.68 1.49
CA ARG A 269 -7.15 -10.49 1.04
C ARG A 269 -5.83 -10.49 1.80
N TRP A 270 -4.75 -10.03 1.19
CA TRP A 270 -3.46 -10.09 1.85
C TRP A 270 -3.40 -9.30 3.18
N PRO A 271 -4.11 -8.15 3.36
CA PRO A 271 -4.14 -7.48 4.66
C PRO A 271 -4.85 -8.32 5.74
N ASP A 272 -5.87 -9.11 5.37
CA ASP A 272 -6.57 -10.01 6.30
C ASP A 272 -5.64 -11.15 6.76
N LEU A 273 -4.88 -11.72 5.82
CA LEU A 273 -3.91 -12.79 6.09
C LEU A 273 -2.72 -12.27 6.90
N TYR A 274 -2.20 -11.10 6.56
CA TYR A 274 -1.14 -10.44 7.33
C TYR A 274 -1.58 -10.21 8.77
N ALA A 275 -2.80 -9.71 8.97
CA ALA A 275 -3.35 -9.51 10.30
C ALA A 275 -3.49 -10.81 11.09
N GLN A 276 -3.93 -11.90 10.43
CA GLN A 276 -3.99 -13.23 11.03
C GLN A 276 -2.60 -13.71 11.47
N ASP A 277 -1.59 -13.56 10.61
CA ASP A 277 -0.23 -14.01 10.87
C ASP A 277 0.40 -13.24 12.05
N VAL A 278 0.32 -11.90 12.06
CA VAL A 278 0.97 -11.08 13.11
C VAL A 278 0.21 -11.02 14.42
N ASN A 279 -1.08 -11.38 14.44
CA ASN A 279 -1.91 -11.42 15.64
C ASN A 279 -2.23 -12.85 16.12
N HIS A 280 -1.58 -13.87 15.55
CA HIS A 280 -1.85 -15.28 15.86
C HIS A 280 -1.59 -15.60 17.34
N ASP A 281 -0.33 -15.47 17.78
CA ASP A 281 0.12 -15.82 19.13
C ASP A 281 -0.05 -14.68 20.13
N SER A 282 0.19 -13.45 19.68
CA SER A 282 0.03 -12.24 20.47
C SER A 282 -0.51 -11.12 19.59
N GLN A 283 -1.42 -10.31 20.13
CA GLN A 283 -1.96 -9.20 19.37
C GLN A 283 -0.95 -8.05 19.30
N THR A 284 -0.41 -7.81 18.11
CA THR A 284 0.70 -6.88 17.88
C THR A 284 0.26 -5.55 17.29
N THR A 285 -0.79 -5.53 16.46
CA THR A 285 -1.29 -4.31 15.82
C THR A 285 -2.73 -4.47 15.32
N GLY A 286 -3.48 -3.38 15.27
CA GLY A 286 -4.67 -3.28 14.42
C GLY A 286 -4.28 -3.21 12.94
N VAL A 287 -5.10 -3.75 12.04
CA VAL A 287 -4.84 -3.69 10.59
C VAL A 287 -6.07 -3.15 9.88
N VAL A 288 -5.90 -2.02 9.21
CA VAL A 288 -6.92 -1.37 8.38
C VAL A 288 -6.55 -1.49 6.91
N ASN A 289 -7.45 -2.08 6.12
CA ASN A 289 -7.32 -2.16 4.67
C ASN A 289 -7.87 -0.88 4.04
N ALA A 290 -6.99 0.00 3.57
CA ALA A 290 -7.31 1.18 2.78
C ALA A 290 -7.05 0.96 1.28
N GLY A 291 -7.23 -0.28 0.81
CA GLY A 291 -7.27 -0.67 -0.59
C GLY A 291 -8.47 -0.03 -1.31
N LEU A 292 -8.26 0.38 -2.56
CA LEU A 292 -9.33 0.86 -3.42
C LEU A 292 -9.05 0.46 -4.87
N SER A 293 -9.90 -0.39 -5.45
CA SER A 293 -9.67 -0.95 -6.78
C SER A 293 -9.53 0.12 -7.88
N GLY A 294 -8.44 0.01 -8.64
CA GLY A 294 -8.08 0.95 -9.70
C GLY A 294 -7.58 2.32 -9.21
N ASN A 295 -7.37 2.49 -7.89
CA ASN A 295 -6.82 3.73 -7.34
C ASN A 295 -5.43 4.01 -7.91
N ARG A 296 -5.09 5.30 -7.94
CA ARG A 296 -3.78 5.80 -8.36
C ARG A 296 -3.07 6.41 -7.18
N LEU A 297 -1.75 6.40 -7.22
CA LEU A 297 -0.92 7.20 -6.34
C LEU A 297 -1.11 8.72 -6.60
N LEU A 298 -1.18 9.11 -7.86
CA LEU A 298 -1.02 10.50 -8.32
C LEU A 298 -2.32 11.17 -8.79
N THR A 299 -3.18 10.43 -9.47
CA THR A 299 -4.32 11.00 -10.21
C THR A 299 -5.64 10.83 -9.48
N ASP A 300 -6.35 11.93 -9.22
CA ASP A 300 -7.70 11.87 -8.69
C ASP A 300 -8.70 11.35 -9.72
N ARG A 301 -9.58 10.44 -9.29
CA ARG A 301 -10.72 9.96 -10.07
C ARG A 301 -12.03 10.31 -9.38
N THR A 302 -13.06 10.59 -10.16
CA THR A 302 -14.43 10.81 -9.68
C THR A 302 -15.31 9.58 -9.76
N ASP A 303 -14.78 8.49 -10.35
CA ASP A 303 -15.45 7.20 -10.48
C ASP A 303 -15.15 6.30 -9.27
N ALA A 304 -15.47 5.01 -9.39
CA ALA A 304 -15.22 3.99 -8.37
C ALA A 304 -13.76 3.91 -7.88
N SER A 305 -12.79 4.31 -8.70
CA SER A 305 -11.36 4.30 -8.33
C SER A 305 -10.98 5.44 -7.39
N GLY A 306 -11.83 6.46 -7.26
CA GLY A 306 -11.77 7.53 -6.26
C GLY A 306 -10.55 8.45 -6.29
N PRO A 307 -10.45 9.37 -5.30
CA PRO A 307 -9.32 10.28 -5.17
C PRO A 307 -8.00 9.52 -5.03
N SER A 308 -6.91 10.08 -5.53
CA SER A 308 -5.57 9.49 -5.44
C SER A 308 -5.16 9.18 -4.00
N ALA A 309 -4.21 8.26 -3.83
CA ALA A 309 -3.59 7.98 -2.54
C ALA A 309 -3.05 9.26 -1.88
N LEU A 310 -2.46 10.18 -2.66
CA LEU A 310 -2.01 11.49 -2.19
C LEU A 310 -3.15 12.34 -1.62
N SER A 311 -4.29 12.40 -2.32
CA SER A 311 -5.44 13.22 -1.92
C SER A 311 -6.21 12.63 -0.73
N ARG A 312 -6.19 11.31 -0.56
CA ARG A 312 -6.96 10.62 0.50
C ARG A 312 -6.19 10.31 1.78
N LEU A 313 -4.92 10.72 1.90
CA LEU A 313 -4.11 10.43 3.10
C LEU A 313 -4.75 10.87 4.42
N ASP A 314 -5.27 12.09 4.48
CA ASP A 314 -5.85 12.61 5.73
C ASP A 314 -7.08 11.81 6.15
N ARG A 315 -7.90 11.37 5.19
CA ARG A 315 -9.11 10.55 5.45
C ARG A 315 -8.77 9.09 5.76
N ASP A 316 -7.99 8.45 4.89
CA ASP A 316 -7.84 7.00 4.89
C ASP A 316 -6.66 6.51 5.74
N VAL A 317 -5.70 7.38 6.05
CA VAL A 317 -4.54 7.05 6.89
C VAL A 317 -4.55 7.84 8.19
N PHE A 318 -4.48 9.17 8.13
CA PHE A 318 -4.27 9.98 9.35
C PHE A 318 -5.53 10.08 10.21
N GLY A 319 -6.70 9.89 9.63
CA GLY A 319 -7.97 9.76 10.34
C GLY A 319 -8.17 8.41 11.03
N GLN A 320 -7.30 7.42 10.81
CA GLN A 320 -7.44 6.10 11.42
C GLN A 320 -7.00 6.12 12.88
N THR A 321 -7.84 5.51 13.73
CA THR A 321 -7.63 5.46 15.18
C THR A 321 -6.35 4.69 15.50
N GLY A 322 -5.43 5.33 16.24
CA GLY A 322 -4.21 4.66 16.72
C GLY A 322 -3.18 4.38 15.63
N VAL A 323 -3.27 5.02 14.45
CA VAL A 323 -2.30 4.80 13.36
C VAL A 323 -0.85 5.05 13.81
N ARG A 324 0.02 4.07 13.54
CA ARG A 324 1.46 4.14 13.82
C ARG A 324 2.31 3.72 12.63
N THR A 325 1.76 2.86 11.76
CA THR A 325 2.45 2.37 10.58
C THR A 325 1.57 2.57 9.35
N LEU A 326 2.15 3.14 8.30
CA LEU A 326 1.61 3.16 6.94
C LEU A 326 2.38 2.16 6.09
N VAL A 327 1.68 1.21 5.49
CA VAL A 327 2.19 0.39 4.39
C VAL A 327 1.63 0.94 3.09
N LEU A 328 2.48 1.51 2.25
CA LEU A 328 2.11 2.02 0.93
C LEU A 328 2.38 0.95 -0.13
N TYR A 329 1.32 0.53 -0.83
CA TYR A 329 1.39 -0.39 -1.95
C TYR A 329 0.53 0.11 -3.11
N GLU A 330 1.14 0.97 -3.95
CA GLU A 330 0.50 1.72 -5.02
C GLU A 330 1.44 1.88 -6.22
N GLY A 331 0.87 2.31 -7.35
CA GLY A 331 1.63 2.82 -8.51
C GLY A 331 1.49 1.98 -9.78
N VAL A 332 0.94 0.77 -9.70
CA VAL A 332 0.76 -0.05 -10.91
C VAL A 332 -0.25 0.59 -11.86
N ASN A 333 -1.33 1.20 -11.35
CA ASN A 333 -2.33 1.87 -12.18
C ASN A 333 -1.79 3.16 -12.79
N ASP A 334 -0.96 3.91 -12.06
CA ASP A 334 -0.28 5.11 -12.59
C ASP A 334 0.59 4.75 -13.79
N ILE A 335 1.33 3.65 -13.71
CA ILE A 335 2.21 3.17 -14.80
C ILE A 335 1.39 2.54 -15.94
N ALA A 336 0.50 1.61 -15.60
CA ALA A 336 -0.21 0.78 -16.55
C ALA A 336 -1.31 1.54 -17.29
N LEU A 337 -2.07 2.39 -16.60
CA LEU A 337 -3.26 3.04 -17.17
C LEU A 337 -3.01 4.51 -17.53
N ASP A 338 -2.15 5.21 -16.78
CA ASP A 338 -1.97 6.65 -16.93
C ASP A 338 -0.60 7.03 -17.55
N ASN A 339 0.27 6.05 -17.81
CA ASN A 339 1.63 6.22 -18.37
C ASN A 339 2.50 7.18 -17.55
N ALA A 340 2.36 7.20 -16.23
CA ALA A 340 3.18 8.02 -15.35
C ALA A 340 4.67 7.69 -15.49
N SER A 341 5.54 8.70 -15.40
CA SER A 341 6.99 8.50 -15.36
C SER A 341 7.42 7.93 -14.00
N ALA A 342 8.57 7.26 -13.98
CA ALA A 342 9.16 6.78 -12.72
C ALA A 342 9.36 7.94 -11.73
N SER A 343 9.92 9.06 -12.21
CA SER A 343 10.13 10.26 -11.40
C SER A 343 8.86 10.81 -10.74
N ALA A 344 7.70 10.74 -11.41
CA ALA A 344 6.44 11.20 -10.85
C ALA A 344 5.97 10.28 -9.72
N VAL A 345 6.03 8.95 -9.94
CA VAL A 345 5.67 7.95 -8.94
C VAL A 345 6.61 8.04 -7.72
N GLU A 346 7.92 8.19 -7.95
CA GLU A 346 8.93 8.37 -6.89
C GLU A 346 8.66 9.63 -6.04
N GLN A 347 8.30 10.75 -6.68
CA GLN A 347 7.91 11.98 -5.99
C GLN A 347 6.62 11.81 -5.17
N GLY A 348 5.63 11.09 -5.70
CA GLY A 348 4.41 10.74 -4.97
C GLY A 348 4.71 9.94 -3.70
N ILE A 349 5.55 8.90 -3.81
CA ILE A 349 6.00 8.10 -2.67
C ILE A 349 6.72 8.98 -1.63
N ARG A 350 7.64 9.85 -2.08
CA ARG A 350 8.38 10.78 -1.20
C ARG A 350 7.45 11.73 -0.46
N SER A 351 6.45 12.27 -1.14
CA SER A 351 5.45 13.18 -0.57
C SER A 351 4.60 12.50 0.50
N ILE A 352 4.11 11.28 0.22
CA ILE A 352 3.38 10.48 1.21
C ILE A 352 4.27 10.18 2.43
N ALA A 353 5.51 9.74 2.19
CA ALA A 353 6.44 9.40 3.27
C ALA A 353 6.73 10.62 4.16
N ALA A 354 7.02 11.77 3.58
CA ALA A 354 7.26 13.01 4.32
C ALA A 354 6.05 13.42 5.17
N ARG A 355 4.83 13.37 4.60
CA ARG A 355 3.58 13.74 5.31
C ARG A 355 3.29 12.81 6.48
N ALA A 356 3.55 11.52 6.34
CA ALA A 356 3.36 10.52 7.39
C ALA A 356 4.43 10.65 8.50
N ARG A 357 5.71 10.79 8.13
CA ARG A 357 6.80 10.96 9.11
C ARG A 357 6.68 12.26 9.91
N ALA A 358 6.20 13.33 9.30
CA ALA A 358 5.88 14.59 10.01
C ALA A 358 4.80 14.40 11.11
N ARG A 359 4.06 13.29 11.08
CA ARG A 359 3.05 12.90 12.09
C ARG A 359 3.54 11.75 12.99
N GLY A 360 4.81 11.37 12.92
CA GLY A 360 5.39 10.28 13.70
C GLY A 360 4.93 8.88 13.25
N ILE A 361 4.37 8.75 12.04
CA ILE A 361 3.92 7.47 11.49
C ILE A 361 5.09 6.82 10.74
N ARG A 362 5.40 5.56 11.09
CA ARG A 362 6.39 4.73 10.38
C ARG A 362 5.89 4.43 8.97
N VAL A 363 6.75 4.58 7.98
CA VAL A 363 6.41 4.36 6.57
C VAL A 363 7.14 3.15 6.01
N VAL A 364 6.38 2.21 5.47
CA VAL A 364 6.88 1.02 4.76
C VAL A 364 6.33 1.02 3.35
N VAL A 365 7.19 0.87 2.34
CA VAL A 365 6.77 0.89 0.93
C VAL A 365 6.99 -0.48 0.30
N ALA A 366 5.98 -0.99 -0.40
CA ALA A 366 6.06 -2.21 -1.17
C ALA A 366 6.55 -1.94 -2.60
N THR A 367 7.45 -2.79 -3.12
CA THR A 367 7.76 -2.78 -4.56
C THR A 367 6.53 -3.20 -5.38
N ILE A 368 6.45 -2.73 -6.63
CA ILE A 368 5.35 -3.02 -7.56
C ILE A 368 5.66 -4.35 -8.28
N PRO A 369 4.85 -5.42 -8.13
CA PRO A 369 5.04 -6.69 -8.83
C PRO A 369 5.01 -6.59 -10.36
N PRO A 370 5.59 -7.58 -11.06
CA PRO A 370 5.49 -7.65 -12.51
C PRO A 370 4.05 -7.82 -12.98
N PHE A 371 3.78 -7.42 -14.23
CA PHE A 371 2.45 -7.52 -14.84
C PHE A 371 2.50 -7.84 -16.35
N ALA A 372 3.59 -8.44 -16.85
CA ALA A 372 3.61 -8.89 -18.24
C ALA A 372 2.54 -9.96 -18.48
N GLY A 373 1.76 -9.75 -19.55
CA GLY A 373 0.54 -10.49 -19.86
C GLY A 373 -0.74 -9.69 -19.61
N TYR A 374 -0.70 -8.66 -18.75
CA TYR A 374 -1.83 -7.76 -18.56
C TYR A 374 -2.07 -6.90 -19.82
N PRO A 375 -3.31 -6.64 -20.25
CA PRO A 375 -3.57 -5.95 -21.52
C PRO A 375 -2.91 -4.57 -21.70
N ALA A 376 -2.64 -3.86 -20.60
CA ALA A 376 -1.99 -2.55 -20.65
C ALA A 376 -0.45 -2.61 -20.59
N TYR A 377 0.15 -3.80 -20.52
CA TYR A 377 1.60 -4.00 -20.45
C TYR A 377 2.34 -3.57 -21.73
N THR A 378 3.53 -2.99 -21.55
CA THR A 378 4.53 -2.78 -22.59
C THR A 378 5.94 -2.83 -21.97
N ASP A 379 6.97 -3.15 -22.75
CA ASP A 379 8.37 -3.15 -22.26
C ASP A 379 8.82 -1.76 -21.77
N ALA A 380 8.26 -0.69 -22.33
CA ALA A 380 8.50 0.67 -21.87
C ALA A 380 7.94 0.90 -20.44
N LYS A 381 6.74 0.37 -20.15
CA LYS A 381 6.15 0.42 -18.81
C LYS A 381 6.87 -0.48 -17.81
N GLU A 382 7.37 -1.64 -18.27
CA GLU A 382 8.24 -2.48 -17.45
C GLU A 382 9.53 -1.76 -17.06
N THR A 383 10.13 -1.02 -17.99
CA THR A 383 11.30 -0.17 -17.71
C THR A 383 11.00 0.86 -16.61
N VAL A 384 9.84 1.52 -16.69
CA VAL A 384 9.38 2.47 -15.66
C VAL A 384 9.17 1.77 -14.31
N ARG A 385 8.50 0.61 -14.28
CA ARG A 385 8.29 -0.17 -13.05
C ARG A 385 9.62 -0.55 -12.39
N GLN A 386 10.60 -1.01 -13.17
CA GLN A 386 11.93 -1.34 -12.67
C GLN A 386 12.66 -0.14 -12.08
N GLN A 387 12.51 1.05 -12.67
CA GLN A 387 13.06 2.30 -12.13
C GLN A 387 12.44 2.63 -10.77
N VAL A 388 11.11 2.61 -10.66
CA VAL A 388 10.39 2.85 -9.40
C VAL A 388 10.80 1.83 -8.34
N ASN A 389 10.87 0.54 -8.69
CA ASN A 389 11.28 -0.49 -7.73
C ASN A 389 12.76 -0.36 -7.32
N ALA A 390 13.64 0.08 -8.23
CA ALA A 390 15.02 0.37 -7.88
C ALA A 390 15.09 1.53 -6.87
N TYR A 391 14.29 2.59 -7.05
CA TYR A 391 14.14 3.67 -6.08
C TYR A 391 13.64 3.14 -4.72
N ILE A 392 12.54 2.39 -4.67
CA ILE A 392 11.99 1.83 -3.41
C ILE A 392 13.04 0.99 -2.66
N ARG A 393 13.85 0.21 -3.40
CA ARG A 393 14.91 -0.64 -2.84
C ARG A 393 16.12 0.12 -2.29
N THR A 394 16.30 1.38 -2.65
CA THR A 394 17.53 2.14 -2.37
C THR A 394 17.29 3.43 -1.60
N THR A 395 16.08 3.97 -1.63
CA THR A 395 15.73 5.21 -0.96
C THR A 395 15.91 5.13 0.56
N SER A 396 16.27 6.27 1.15
CA SER A 396 16.29 6.54 2.59
C SER A 396 15.09 7.38 3.07
N ASP A 397 14.14 7.69 2.18
CA ASP A 397 12.97 8.51 2.47
C ASP A 397 11.96 7.82 3.41
N VAL A 398 12.03 6.48 3.50
CA VAL A 398 11.07 5.61 4.20
C VAL A 398 11.75 4.84 5.33
N ASP A 399 10.98 4.38 6.31
CA ASP A 399 11.50 3.67 7.48
C ASP A 399 11.66 2.15 7.24
N GLY A 400 11.01 1.62 6.20
CA GLY A 400 11.14 0.23 5.79
C GLY A 400 10.61 -0.02 4.38
N ARG A 401 10.80 -1.25 3.92
CA ARG A 401 10.36 -1.71 2.60
C ARG A 401 9.99 -3.18 2.65
N THR A 402 9.10 -3.59 1.76
CA THR A 402 8.80 -5.00 1.49
C THR A 402 8.91 -5.25 -0.01
N ASP A 403 9.54 -6.35 -0.41
CA ASP A 403 9.83 -6.60 -1.84
C ASP A 403 8.82 -7.59 -2.43
N PHE A 404 7.62 -7.10 -2.73
CA PHE A 404 6.56 -7.91 -3.36
C PHE A 404 6.95 -8.36 -4.77
N ASP A 405 7.62 -7.52 -5.56
CA ASP A 405 8.18 -7.88 -6.87
C ASP A 405 9.09 -9.12 -6.79
N LEU A 406 10.10 -9.10 -5.93
CA LEU A 406 10.99 -10.26 -5.79
C LEU A 406 10.26 -11.48 -5.23
N ALA A 407 9.28 -11.27 -4.35
CA ALA A 407 8.54 -12.34 -3.70
C ALA A 407 7.56 -13.07 -4.64
N THR A 408 7.04 -12.39 -5.67
CA THR A 408 5.96 -12.93 -6.50
C THR A 408 6.31 -13.13 -7.96
N ARG A 409 7.44 -12.61 -8.46
CA ARG A 409 7.86 -12.80 -9.85
C ARG A 409 8.28 -14.24 -10.14
N ASP A 410 8.08 -14.65 -11.39
CA ASP A 410 8.69 -15.85 -11.93
C ASP A 410 10.22 -15.67 -12.03
N THR A 411 11.00 -16.67 -11.61
CA THR A 411 12.47 -16.57 -11.59
C THR A 411 13.09 -16.64 -12.98
N ASP A 412 12.43 -17.32 -13.92
CA ASP A 412 12.89 -17.51 -15.29
C ASP A 412 12.31 -16.42 -16.22
N MET A 413 11.14 -15.87 -15.86
CA MET A 413 10.48 -14.75 -16.55
C MET A 413 10.18 -13.60 -15.56
N PRO A 414 11.18 -12.80 -15.16
CA PRO A 414 11.06 -11.83 -14.06
C PRO A 414 10.12 -10.65 -14.33
N ASP A 415 9.64 -10.50 -15.56
CA ASP A 415 8.60 -9.56 -16.00
C ASP A 415 7.18 -10.10 -15.77
N ARG A 416 7.03 -11.35 -15.32
CA ARG A 416 5.75 -12.03 -15.04
C ARG A 416 5.62 -12.42 -13.58
N LEU A 417 4.36 -12.47 -13.11
CA LEU A 417 4.03 -13.14 -11.87
C LEU A 417 4.26 -14.65 -12.01
N LEU A 418 4.76 -15.29 -10.95
CA LEU A 418 4.88 -16.74 -10.88
C LEU A 418 3.50 -17.37 -11.06
N ALA A 419 3.39 -18.36 -11.94
CA ALA A 419 2.10 -18.95 -12.32
C ALA A 419 1.28 -19.48 -11.13
N ALA A 420 1.93 -19.92 -10.05
CA ALA A 420 1.26 -20.37 -8.83
C ALA A 420 0.49 -19.26 -8.09
N TYR A 421 0.82 -17.99 -8.33
CA TYR A 421 0.23 -16.82 -7.67
C TYR A 421 -0.86 -16.14 -8.50
N CYS A 422 -1.09 -16.60 -9.72
CA CYS A 422 -2.17 -16.14 -10.58
C CYS A 422 -3.17 -17.27 -10.82
N THR A 423 -4.40 -16.92 -11.16
CA THR A 423 -5.33 -17.93 -11.68
C THR A 423 -4.94 -18.25 -13.13
N ALA A 424 -5.04 -19.52 -13.54
CA ALA A 424 -4.71 -19.89 -14.91
C ALA A 424 -5.69 -19.23 -15.90
N GLY A 425 -5.15 -18.55 -16.93
CA GLY A 425 -5.96 -17.81 -17.92
C GLY A 425 -6.47 -16.45 -17.43
N ASP A 426 -5.98 -15.98 -16.29
CA ASP A 426 -6.34 -14.69 -15.68
C ASP A 426 -5.57 -13.51 -16.30
N ASP A 427 -5.78 -12.31 -15.76
CA ASP A 427 -5.26 -11.06 -16.29
C ASP A 427 -3.77 -10.81 -16.11
N HIS A 428 -3.04 -11.70 -15.42
CA HIS A 428 -1.60 -11.57 -15.13
C HIS A 428 -1.22 -10.33 -14.29
N LEU A 429 -2.17 -9.74 -13.57
CA LEU A 429 -1.96 -8.61 -12.66
C LEU A 429 -2.42 -8.92 -11.24
N HIS A 430 -3.59 -9.53 -11.09
CA HIS A 430 -4.17 -9.80 -9.78
C HIS A 430 -3.79 -11.19 -9.24
N PHE A 431 -3.73 -11.26 -7.92
CA PHE A 431 -3.29 -12.45 -7.21
C PHE A 431 -4.45 -13.38 -6.87
N ASN A 432 -4.24 -14.68 -7.04
CA ASN A 432 -5.09 -15.69 -6.42
C ASN A 432 -4.81 -15.77 -4.90
N ASP A 433 -5.54 -16.62 -4.18
CA ASP A 433 -5.35 -16.83 -2.73
C ASP A 433 -3.91 -17.19 -2.31
N ALA A 434 -3.15 -17.89 -3.15
CA ALA A 434 -1.76 -18.24 -2.85
C ALA A 434 -0.84 -17.02 -3.02
N GLY A 435 -1.08 -16.19 -4.05
CA GLY A 435 -0.40 -14.93 -4.25
C GLY A 435 -0.68 -13.93 -3.13
N THR A 436 -1.94 -13.79 -2.69
CA THR A 436 -2.27 -12.90 -1.56
C THR A 436 -1.62 -13.38 -0.26
N LYS A 437 -1.56 -14.69 0.01
CA LYS A 437 -0.80 -15.23 1.16
C LYS A 437 0.68 -14.91 1.05
N LYS A 438 1.27 -15.01 -0.14
CA LYS A 438 2.69 -14.66 -0.35
C LYS A 438 2.98 -13.20 -0.01
N LEU A 439 2.11 -12.26 -0.38
CA LEU A 439 2.24 -10.85 -0.01
C LEU A 439 2.21 -10.67 1.52
N ALA A 440 1.25 -11.31 2.20
CA ALA A 440 1.13 -11.27 3.65
C ALA A 440 2.39 -11.80 4.36
N ASP A 441 2.87 -12.98 3.95
CA ASP A 441 4.09 -13.60 4.49
C ASP A 441 5.31 -12.69 4.32
N THR A 442 5.44 -12.07 3.15
CA THR A 442 6.57 -11.20 2.82
C THR A 442 6.58 -9.95 3.70
N LEU A 443 5.41 -9.33 3.93
CA LEU A 443 5.33 -8.19 4.83
C LEU A 443 5.58 -8.59 6.30
N ALA A 444 5.01 -9.71 6.76
CA ALA A 444 5.22 -10.19 8.13
C ALA A 444 6.71 -10.42 8.42
N ALA A 445 7.43 -11.03 7.47
CA ALA A 445 8.88 -11.20 7.56
C ALA A 445 9.64 -9.86 7.54
N GLY A 446 9.23 -8.90 6.70
CA GLY A 446 9.89 -7.61 6.51
C GLY A 446 9.60 -6.53 7.56
N LEU A 447 8.55 -6.69 8.39
CA LEU A 447 8.28 -5.81 9.54
C LEU A 447 8.94 -6.29 10.83
N GLY A 448 9.20 -7.61 10.96
CA GLY A 448 9.90 -8.22 12.09
C GLY A 448 11.43 -8.24 11.98
N ALA A 449 11.98 -7.99 10.79
CA ALA A 449 13.40 -7.85 10.54
C ALA A 449 13.62 -6.78 9.45
N PRO A 450 14.68 -5.95 9.52
CA PRO A 450 15.10 -5.23 8.32
C PRO A 450 15.27 -6.29 7.23
N SER A 451 14.48 -6.23 6.16
CA SER A 451 14.60 -7.15 5.03
C SER A 451 15.91 -6.86 4.28
N VAL A 452 17.02 -7.25 4.88
CA VAL A 452 18.26 -7.58 4.20
C VAL A 452 18.02 -8.94 3.57
N ASN A 453 17.30 -8.98 2.45
CA ASN A 453 17.28 -10.18 1.60
C ASN A 453 18.70 -10.38 1.10
N MET A 454 19.36 -11.35 1.72
CA MET A 454 20.70 -11.80 1.37
C MET A 454 20.54 -13.10 0.58
N SER A 455 20.99 -13.11 -0.67
CA SER A 455 21.04 -14.32 -1.51
C SER A 455 22.45 -14.56 -2.01
N GLN A 456 22.66 -15.62 -2.79
CA GLN A 456 23.99 -15.98 -3.31
C GLN A 456 25.03 -16.14 -2.19
N THR A 457 24.69 -16.99 -1.21
CA THR A 457 25.51 -17.23 -0.03
C THR A 457 26.61 -18.24 -0.32
N ALA A 458 27.84 -17.95 0.12
CA ALA A 458 28.94 -18.89 0.14
C ALA A 458 29.68 -18.80 1.48
N SER A 459 30.28 -19.90 1.92
CA SER A 459 31.09 -19.96 3.13
C SER A 459 32.45 -20.59 2.84
N ALA A 460 33.52 -19.93 3.25
CA ALA A 460 34.90 -20.40 3.14
C ALA A 460 35.80 -19.53 4.03
N ASP A 461 37.06 -19.91 4.21
CA ASP A 461 38.05 -19.11 4.96
C ASP A 461 38.60 -17.99 4.05
N PHE A 462 37.98 -16.82 4.10
CA PHE A 462 38.34 -15.71 3.20
C PHE A 462 39.49 -14.87 3.75
N ASN A 463 39.75 -14.89 5.05
CA ASN A 463 40.81 -14.11 5.68
C ASN A 463 42.09 -14.92 5.97
N GLY A 464 42.03 -16.26 5.90
CA GLY A 464 43.13 -17.18 6.12
C GLY A 464 43.39 -17.52 7.60
N ASP A 465 42.39 -17.37 8.48
CA ASP A 465 42.53 -17.61 9.92
C ASP A 465 42.19 -19.06 10.34
N GLY A 466 41.89 -19.92 9.37
CA GLY A 466 41.50 -21.31 9.55
C GLY A 466 40.03 -21.51 9.91
N ARG A 467 39.18 -20.47 9.82
CA ARG A 467 37.74 -20.53 10.15
C ARG A 467 36.91 -20.14 8.93
N ALA A 468 35.78 -20.82 8.73
CA ALA A 468 34.87 -20.46 7.66
C ALA A 468 34.13 -19.15 8.00
N ASP A 469 34.23 -18.17 7.11
CA ASP A 469 33.45 -16.93 7.09
C ASP A 469 32.23 -17.07 6.17
N ILE A 470 31.40 -16.03 6.09
CA ILE A 470 30.22 -15.99 5.21
C ILE A 470 30.29 -14.80 4.27
N ILE A 471 29.87 -15.01 3.02
CA ILE A 471 29.54 -13.93 2.09
C ILE A 471 28.09 -14.09 1.63
N ALA A 472 27.44 -12.97 1.37
CA ALA A 472 26.13 -12.94 0.72
C ALA A 472 25.94 -11.66 -0.08
N ARG A 473 25.15 -11.74 -1.15
CA ARG A 473 24.71 -10.57 -1.90
C ARG A 473 23.49 -9.97 -1.23
N HIS A 474 23.57 -8.69 -0.92
CA HIS A 474 22.41 -7.89 -0.58
C HIS A 474 21.57 -7.65 -1.84
N ASP A 475 20.40 -8.28 -1.95
CA ASP A 475 19.61 -8.26 -3.19
C ASP A 475 19.14 -6.85 -3.57
N ALA A 476 18.80 -6.03 -2.57
CA ALA A 476 18.33 -4.67 -2.83
C ALA A 476 19.43 -3.73 -3.34
N THR A 477 20.68 -3.82 -2.88
CA THR A 477 21.76 -2.92 -3.32
C THR A 477 22.64 -3.55 -4.41
N GLY A 478 22.68 -4.88 -4.46
CA GLY A 478 23.68 -5.60 -5.25
C GLY A 478 25.06 -5.57 -4.62
N ASP A 479 25.18 -5.25 -3.32
CA ASP A 479 26.47 -5.31 -2.63
C ASP A 479 26.78 -6.75 -2.24
N LEU A 480 28.01 -7.17 -2.47
CA LEU A 480 28.54 -8.37 -1.84
C LEU A 480 29.04 -8.02 -0.46
N ARG A 481 28.46 -8.63 0.57
CA ARG A 481 28.85 -8.44 1.96
C ARG A 481 29.52 -9.68 2.51
N MET A 482 30.44 -9.47 3.45
CA MET A 482 31.18 -10.52 4.13
C MET A 482 31.06 -10.36 5.66
N TRP A 483 30.91 -11.48 6.34
CA TRP A 483 30.89 -11.60 7.79
C TRP A 483 32.03 -12.52 8.22
N LEU A 484 33.01 -11.96 8.92
CA LEU A 484 34.12 -12.75 9.44
C LEU A 484 33.71 -13.51 10.70
N ARG A 485 34.11 -14.78 10.79
CA ARG A 485 33.80 -15.62 11.95
C ARG A 485 34.77 -15.29 13.09
N ARG A 486 34.23 -15.13 14.29
CA ARG A 486 35.00 -14.96 15.53
C ARG A 486 35.36 -16.30 16.15
N ALA A 487 36.37 -16.28 17.03
CA ALA A 487 36.81 -17.47 17.75
C ALA A 487 35.70 -18.11 18.62
N ASP A 488 34.78 -17.29 19.14
CA ASP A 488 33.65 -17.71 19.99
C ASP A 488 32.47 -18.33 19.20
N GLY A 489 32.58 -18.42 17.86
CA GLY A 489 31.52 -18.95 17.00
C GLY A 489 30.49 -17.92 16.52
N THR A 490 30.62 -16.65 16.93
CA THR A 490 29.80 -15.54 16.41
C THR A 490 30.39 -14.93 15.14
N PHE A 491 29.69 -13.98 14.52
CA PHE A 491 30.15 -13.25 13.32
C PHE A 491 30.33 -11.76 13.58
N ALA A 492 31.35 -11.17 12.97
CA ALA A 492 31.56 -9.71 12.94
C ALA A 492 30.45 -9.00 12.14
N PRO A 493 30.21 -7.70 12.39
CA PRO A 493 29.35 -6.90 11.51
C PRO A 493 29.76 -7.03 10.05
N ALA A 494 28.78 -7.07 9.16
CA ALA A 494 29.02 -7.25 7.73
C ALA A 494 29.85 -6.08 7.16
N VAL A 495 30.84 -6.40 6.33
CA VAL A 495 31.58 -5.41 5.52
C VAL A 495 31.21 -5.56 4.05
N THR A 496 31.06 -4.45 3.34
CA THR A 496 30.88 -4.49 1.88
C THR A 496 32.22 -4.78 1.21
N VAL A 497 32.29 -5.91 0.51
CA VAL A 497 33.48 -6.33 -0.24
C VAL A 497 33.53 -5.60 -1.58
N THR A 498 32.40 -5.55 -2.28
CA THR A 498 32.27 -4.85 -3.57
C THR A 498 30.79 -4.66 -3.93
N GLY A 499 30.51 -3.76 -4.87
CA GLY A 499 29.17 -3.50 -5.43
C GLY A 499 28.96 -4.18 -6.79
N GLY A 500 27.79 -3.97 -7.40
CA GLY A 500 27.51 -4.40 -8.78
C GLY A 500 27.24 -5.90 -8.95
N TRP A 501 26.92 -6.61 -7.87
CA TRP A 501 26.75 -8.06 -7.88
C TRP A 501 25.37 -8.58 -8.31
N ARG A 502 24.45 -7.68 -8.71
CA ARG A 502 23.10 -8.06 -9.15
C ARG A 502 23.07 -9.06 -10.32
N PRO A 503 23.94 -8.96 -11.35
CA PRO A 503 23.89 -9.86 -12.51
C PRO A 503 24.37 -11.30 -12.23
N PHE A 504 24.94 -11.58 -11.06
CA PHE A 504 25.55 -12.88 -10.76
C PHE A 504 24.60 -13.82 -10.01
N SER A 505 24.74 -15.12 -10.26
CA SER A 505 24.00 -16.22 -9.65
C SER A 505 24.93 -17.42 -9.46
N GLN A 506 24.51 -18.44 -8.70
CA GLN A 506 25.26 -19.68 -8.46
C GLN A 506 26.69 -19.41 -7.96
N THR A 507 26.79 -19.09 -6.68
CA THR A 507 28.05 -18.77 -6.00
C THR A 507 28.71 -20.01 -5.43
N ALA A 508 30.02 -20.12 -5.63
CA ALA A 508 30.88 -21.10 -4.97
C ALA A 508 32.12 -20.40 -4.44
N ALA A 509 32.70 -20.95 -3.37
CA ALA A 509 33.92 -20.45 -2.78
C ALA A 509 34.87 -21.61 -2.48
N ALA A 510 36.14 -21.42 -2.83
CA ALA A 510 37.26 -22.32 -2.55
C ALA A 510 38.56 -21.56 -2.78
N ASP A 511 39.68 -22.07 -2.26
CA ASP A 511 41.01 -21.57 -2.62
C ASP A 511 41.38 -22.06 -4.03
N PHE A 512 40.89 -21.35 -5.05
CA PHE A 512 41.10 -21.71 -6.45
C PHE A 512 42.47 -21.26 -6.95
N THR A 513 43.08 -20.25 -6.31
CA THR A 513 44.43 -19.75 -6.63
C THR A 513 45.54 -20.50 -5.90
N GLY A 514 45.25 -21.23 -4.83
CA GLY A 514 46.22 -21.95 -4.00
C GLY A 514 47.02 -21.04 -3.08
N ASP A 515 46.50 -19.86 -2.72
CA ASP A 515 47.21 -18.86 -1.91
C ASP A 515 46.92 -18.96 -0.41
N GLY A 516 46.11 -19.94 -0.01
CA GLY A 516 45.70 -20.19 1.36
C GLY A 516 44.47 -19.39 1.80
N LYS A 517 43.84 -18.64 0.89
CA LYS A 517 42.60 -17.92 1.14
C LYS A 517 41.55 -18.29 0.11
N ALA A 518 40.29 -18.25 0.52
CA ALA A 518 39.20 -18.57 -0.39
C ALA A 518 38.98 -17.45 -1.42
N ASP A 519 38.75 -17.88 -2.66
CA ASP A 519 38.30 -17.08 -3.78
C ASP A 519 36.81 -17.33 -4.04
N ILE A 520 36.19 -16.49 -4.87
CA ILE A 520 34.77 -16.60 -5.21
C ILE A 520 34.61 -16.84 -6.71
N VAL A 521 33.74 -17.78 -7.09
CA VAL A 521 33.25 -17.95 -8.46
C VAL A 521 31.74 -17.74 -8.49
N ALA A 522 31.25 -17.03 -9.50
CA ALA A 522 29.82 -16.87 -9.75
C ALA A 522 29.51 -16.82 -11.24
N ARG A 523 28.28 -17.19 -11.61
CA ARG A 523 27.78 -17.18 -12.99
C ARG A 523 27.10 -15.86 -13.32
N ASP A 524 27.48 -15.20 -14.41
CA ASP A 524 26.82 -13.99 -14.91
C ASP A 524 25.51 -14.30 -15.67
N GLY A 525 24.74 -13.26 -15.99
CA GLY A 525 23.47 -13.39 -16.72
C GLY A 525 23.58 -13.92 -18.15
N ALA A 526 24.78 -13.93 -18.75
CA ALA A 526 25.04 -14.56 -20.05
C ALA A 526 25.49 -16.03 -19.91
N GLY A 527 25.59 -16.51 -18.67
CA GLY A 527 25.95 -17.87 -18.33
C GLY A 527 27.45 -18.12 -18.18
N ASN A 528 28.31 -17.10 -18.24
CA ASN A 528 29.75 -17.25 -18.06
C ASN A 528 30.12 -17.29 -16.58
N LEU A 529 31.13 -18.08 -16.22
CA LEU A 529 31.72 -18.04 -14.89
C LEU A 529 32.70 -16.88 -14.77
N LYS A 530 32.59 -16.11 -13.70
CA LYS A 530 33.52 -15.05 -13.28
C LYS A 530 34.14 -15.44 -11.95
N MET A 531 35.40 -15.08 -11.77
CA MET A 531 36.17 -15.34 -10.55
C MET A 531 36.66 -14.03 -9.94
N TRP A 532 36.58 -13.94 -8.62
CA TRP A 532 37.17 -12.88 -7.80
C TRP A 532 38.20 -13.53 -6.90
N ALA A 533 39.47 -13.35 -7.27
CA ALA A 533 40.58 -13.81 -6.46
C ALA A 533 40.79 -12.88 -5.26
N HIS A 534 41.14 -13.45 -4.11
CA HIS A 534 41.60 -12.66 -2.97
C HIS A 534 42.88 -11.91 -3.37
N ARG A 535 42.88 -10.57 -3.34
CA ARG A 535 44.10 -9.79 -3.65
C ARG A 535 44.97 -9.68 -2.39
N ARG A 536 46.27 -9.91 -2.54
CA ARG A 536 47.25 -9.46 -1.53
C ARG A 536 47.18 -7.94 -1.45
N ALA A 537 46.87 -7.42 -0.27
CA ALA A 537 47.02 -6.00 0.04
C ALA A 537 48.51 -5.64 0.08
#